data_AF-A0A5S9MFK4-F1
#
_entry.id   AF-A0A5S9MFK4-F1
#
_cell.length_a   1.000
_cell.length_b   1.000
_cell.length_c   1.000
_cell.angle_alpha   90.00
_cell.angle_beta   90.00
_cell.angle_gamma   90.00
#
_symmetry.space_group_name_H-M   'P 1'
#
loop_
_entity.id
_entity.type
_entity.pdbx_description
1 polymer ?
#
loop_
_entity_poly.entity_id
_entity_poly.type
_entity_poly.pdbx_seq_one_letter_code
_entity_poly.pdbx_strand_id
1 'polypeptide(L)'
;MKKKRGSNFFRLVVEIGYDANDKRLRKYKTIRIEDHKLLKTKRKLQDYLSDQLYQFKMEVNSGEYIEPEKLTFESFIYKWKEKKSSTKKEWKTLFFDNIGCLLESLKKSHSPLFLDI
;
A
#
# COMPACT_ATOMS: atom_id res chain seq x y z
N MET A 1 -17.38 16.21 -9.17
CA MET A 1 -17.93 15.99 -10.53
C MET A 1 -17.92 14.49 -10.86
N LYS A 2 -18.84 14.01 -11.70
CA LYS A 2 -18.95 12.59 -12.10
C LYS A 2 -18.95 12.50 -13.64
N LYS A 3 -18.13 11.62 -14.22
CA LYS A 3 -18.04 11.44 -15.68
C LYS A 3 -18.20 9.95 -16.05
N LYS A 4 -19.14 9.64 -16.95
CA LYS A 4 -19.28 8.30 -17.52
C LYS A 4 -18.16 8.04 -18.53
N ARG A 5 -17.49 6.88 -18.43
CA ARG A 5 -16.38 6.48 -19.32
C ARG A 5 -16.74 5.31 -20.22
N GLY A 6 -17.55 4.38 -19.72
CA GLY A 6 -18.07 3.23 -20.45
C GLY A 6 -19.46 2.86 -19.96
N SER A 7 -19.95 1.69 -20.36
CA SER A 7 -21.25 1.17 -19.89
C SER A 7 -21.33 1.14 -18.36
N ASN A 8 -20.29 0.62 -17.73
CA ASN A 8 -20.24 0.31 -16.30
C ASN A 8 -19.13 1.06 -15.53
N PHE A 9 -18.38 1.91 -16.23
CA PHE A 9 -17.23 2.62 -15.68
C PHE A 9 -17.53 4.11 -15.48
N PHE A 10 -17.34 4.58 -14.25
CA PHE A 10 -17.58 5.95 -13.84
C PHE A 10 -16.32 6.54 -13.20
N ARG A 11 -15.97 7.77 -13.59
CA ARG A 11 -14.87 8.53 -13.00
C ARG A 11 -15.43 9.58 -12.07
N LEU A 12 -15.06 9.49 -10.80
CA LEU A 12 -15.27 10.53 -9.79
C LEU A 12 -14.10 11.50 -9.83
N VAL A 13 -14.42 12.78 -9.68
CA VAL A 13 -13.44 13.88 -9.68
C VAL A 13 -13.71 14.77 -8.48
N VAL A 14 -12.69 14.94 -7.65
CA VAL A 14 -12.67 15.88 -6.53
C VAL A 14 -11.61 16.94 -6.83
N GLU A 15 -11.99 18.20 -6.72
CA GLU A 15 -11.08 19.33 -6.88
C GLU A 15 -10.54 19.71 -5.50
N ILE A 16 -9.22 19.88 -5.40
CA ILE A 16 -8.52 20.10 -4.11
C ILE A 16 -7.97 21.53 -4.01
N GLY A 17 -7.81 22.22 -5.15
CA GLY A 17 -7.33 23.60 -5.18
C GLY A 17 -6.48 23.86 -6.42
N TYR A 18 -5.51 24.75 -6.25
CA TYR A 18 -4.58 25.18 -7.30
C TYR A 18 -3.14 24.96 -6.82
N ASP A 19 -2.27 24.58 -7.76
CA ASP A 19 -0.83 24.52 -7.56
C ASP A 19 -0.22 25.94 -7.58
N ALA A 20 1.05 26.08 -7.18
CA ALA A 20 1.80 27.34 -7.25
C ALA A 20 1.86 27.95 -8.67
N ASN A 21 1.66 27.12 -9.70
CA ASN A 21 1.60 27.53 -11.11
C ASN A 21 0.17 27.79 -11.62
N ASP A 22 -0.79 28.02 -10.71
CA ASP A 22 -2.23 28.18 -11.00
C ASP A 22 -2.88 27.00 -11.75
N LYS A 23 -2.27 25.82 -11.66
CA LYS A 23 -2.83 24.59 -12.25
C LYS A 23 -3.82 23.96 -11.28
N ARG A 24 -5.03 23.64 -11.78
CA ARG A 24 -6.07 22.96 -10.97
C ARG A 24 -5.62 21.57 -10.53
N LEU A 25 -5.58 21.35 -9.22
CA LEU A 25 -5.31 20.06 -8.60
C LEU A 25 -6.61 19.27 -8.44
N ARG A 26 -6.62 18.07 -9.02
CA ARG A 26 -7.79 17.18 -9.03
C ARG A 26 -7.37 15.77 -8.69
N LYS A 27 -8.15 15.07 -7.86
CA LYS A 27 -8.01 13.64 -7.63
C LYS A 27 -9.11 12.88 -8.35
N TYR A 28 -8.75 11.69 -8.81
CA TYR A 28 -9.59 10.86 -9.66
C TYR A 28 -9.75 9.48 -9.04
N LYS A 29 -10.99 9.02 -8.90
CA LYS A 29 -11.31 7.63 -8.51
C LYS A 29 -12.18 7.02 -9.59
N THR A 30 -11.83 5.82 -10.06
CA THR A 30 -12.63 5.10 -11.07
C THR A 30 -13.39 3.98 -10.39
N ILE A 31 -14.71 3.94 -10.61
CA ILE A 31 -15.61 2.93 -10.05
C ILE A 31 -16.15 2.08 -11.19
N ARG A 32 -16.12 0.76 -10.98
CA ARG A 32 -16.79 -0.22 -11.83
C ARG A 32 -18.04 -0.71 -11.10
N ILE A 33 -19.18 -0.67 -11.77
CA ILE A 33 -20.44 -1.20 -11.25
C ILE A 33 -20.74 -2.52 -11.94
N GLU A 34 -20.77 -3.61 -11.18
CA GLU A 34 -21.09 -4.95 -11.72
C GLU A 34 -22.59 -5.25 -11.70
N ASP A 35 -23.33 -4.59 -10.80
CA ASP A 35 -24.78 -4.79 -10.67
C ASP A 35 -25.57 -4.19 -11.84
N HIS A 36 -26.01 -5.06 -12.75
CA HIS A 36 -26.81 -4.69 -13.91
C HIS A 36 -28.16 -4.05 -13.56
N LYS A 37 -28.76 -4.40 -12.42
CA LYS A 37 -30.03 -3.83 -11.96
C LYS A 37 -29.89 -2.34 -11.60
N LEU A 38 -28.76 -1.97 -11.00
CA LEU A 38 -28.44 -0.60 -10.64
C LEU A 38 -28.23 0.27 -11.89
N LEU A 39 -27.57 -0.28 -12.91
CA LEU A 39 -27.30 0.41 -14.18
C LEU A 39 -28.55 0.75 -14.98
N LYS A 40 -29.62 -0.05 -14.86
CA LYS A 40 -30.90 0.20 -15.55
C LYS A 40 -31.68 1.36 -14.91
N THR A 41 -31.46 1.62 -13.61
CA THR A 41 -32.26 2.59 -12.86
C THR A 41 -31.51 3.92 -12.70
N LYS A 42 -31.86 4.93 -13.52
CA LYS A 42 -31.16 6.22 -13.54
C LYS A 42 -31.08 6.92 -12.17
N ARG A 43 -32.18 6.92 -11.40
CA ARG A 43 -32.25 7.59 -10.09
C ARG A 43 -31.32 6.92 -9.07
N LYS A 44 -31.52 5.61 -8.83
CA LYS A 44 -30.68 4.82 -7.93
C LYS A 44 -29.20 4.87 -8.29
N LEU A 45 -28.89 4.86 -9.59
CA LEU A 45 -27.51 5.01 -10.06
C LEU A 45 -26.93 6.38 -9.69
N GLN A 46 -27.69 7.47 -9.86
CA GLN A 46 -27.24 8.81 -9.49
C GLN A 46 -27.03 8.95 -7.98
N ASP A 47 -27.94 8.39 -7.18
CA ASP A 47 -27.86 8.40 -5.72
C ASP A 47 -26.60 7.66 -5.27
N TYR A 48 -26.42 6.42 -5.73
CA TYR A 48 -25.21 5.62 -5.46
C TYR A 48 -23.92 6.36 -5.84
N LEU A 49 -23.86 6.94 -7.04
CA LEU A 49 -22.68 7.69 -7.48
C LEU A 49 -22.46 8.98 -6.68
N SER A 50 -23.52 9.58 -6.11
CA SER A 50 -23.40 10.73 -5.20
C SER A 50 -22.79 10.31 -3.88
N ASP A 51 -23.26 9.19 -3.31
CA ASP A 51 -22.76 8.65 -2.06
C ASP A 51 -21.28 8.28 -2.19
N GLN A 52 -20.92 7.58 -3.27
CA GLN A 52 -19.52 7.24 -3.55
C GLN A 52 -18.65 8.48 -3.75
N LEU A 53 -19.19 9.55 -4.37
CA LEU A 53 -18.47 10.82 -4.50
C LEU A 53 -18.28 11.51 -3.14
N TYR A 54 -19.28 11.45 -2.26
CA TYR A 54 -19.20 12.00 -0.92
C TYR A 54 -18.13 11.29 -0.09
N GLN A 55 -18.14 9.96 -0.08
CA GLN A 55 -17.12 9.15 0.58
C GLN A 55 -15.72 9.46 0.05
N PHE A 56 -15.56 9.51 -1.27
CA PHE A 56 -14.27 9.88 -1.87
C PHE A 56 -13.82 11.30 -1.50
N LYS A 57 -14.76 12.25 -1.39
CA LYS A 57 -14.44 13.61 -0.94
C LYS A 57 -13.97 13.61 0.53
N MET A 58 -14.59 12.79 1.39
CA MET A 58 -14.14 12.61 2.77
C MET A 58 -12.74 12.02 2.84
N GLU A 59 -12.48 10.90 2.15
CA GLU A 59 -11.15 10.24 2.08
C GLU A 59 -10.05 11.21 1.62
N VAL A 60 -10.35 12.06 0.63
CA VAL A 60 -9.41 13.05 0.11
C VAL A 60 -9.15 14.16 1.13
N ASN A 61 -10.20 14.65 1.80
CA ASN A 61 -10.10 15.72 2.79
C ASN A 61 -9.43 15.26 4.09
N SER A 62 -9.62 14.00 4.50
CA SER A 62 -8.94 13.39 5.65
C SER A 62 -7.47 13.07 5.36
N GLY A 63 -7.06 13.09 4.09
CA GLY A 63 -5.72 12.67 3.67
C GLY A 63 -5.53 11.15 3.67
N GLU A 64 -6.58 10.37 3.95
CA GLU A 64 -6.56 8.90 3.96
C GLU A 64 -6.57 8.31 2.55
N TYR A 65 -6.91 9.11 1.53
CA TYR A 65 -6.86 8.67 0.16
C TYR A 65 -5.43 8.39 -0.30
N ILE A 66 -5.05 7.11 -0.34
CA ILE A 66 -3.80 6.64 -0.91
C ILE A 66 -3.98 6.48 -2.41
N GLU A 67 -3.33 7.37 -3.17
CA GLU A 67 -3.36 7.30 -4.63
C GLU A 67 -2.59 6.05 -5.11
N PRO A 68 -3.13 5.27 -6.06
CA PRO A 68 -2.40 4.12 -6.59
C PRO A 68 -1.08 4.59 -7.19
N GLU A 69 0.03 4.08 -6.63
CA GLU A 69 1.37 4.38 -7.11
C GLU A 69 1.50 3.92 -8.57
N LYS A 70 2.03 4.78 -9.44
CA LYS A 70 2.31 4.45 -10.84
C LYS A 70 3.56 3.57 -10.91
N LEU A 71 3.44 2.37 -10.38
CA LEU A 71 4.53 1.42 -10.30
C LEU A 71 4.52 0.55 -11.56
N THR A 72 5.57 0.65 -12.37
CA THR A 72 5.72 -0.20 -13.55
C THR A 72 6.07 -1.63 -13.12
N PHE A 73 5.68 -2.63 -13.90
CA PHE A 73 6.02 -4.02 -13.58
C PHE A 73 7.54 -4.24 -13.44
N GLU A 74 8.35 -3.53 -14.21
CA GLU A 74 9.81 -3.55 -14.08
C GLU A 74 10.28 -2.99 -12.73
N SER A 75 9.80 -1.80 -12.35
CA SER A 75 10.11 -1.20 -11.03
C SER A 75 9.62 -2.08 -9.88
N PHE A 76 8.52 -2.81 -10.08
CA PHE A 76 8.01 -3.79 -9.14
C PHE A 76 9.00 -4.94 -8.95
N ILE A 77 9.51 -5.53 -10.04
CA ILE A 77 10.52 -6.60 -9.98
C ILE A 77 11.76 -6.12 -9.22
N TYR A 78 12.23 -4.90 -9.49
CA TYR A 78 13.40 -4.34 -8.81
C TYR A 78 13.17 -4.21 -7.29
N LYS A 79 12.09 -3.51 -6.89
CA LYS A 79 11.71 -3.37 -5.47
C LYS A 79 11.49 -4.73 -4.78
N TRP A 80 10.90 -5.69 -5.48
CA TRP A 80 10.69 -7.03 -4.96
C TRP A 80 12.00 -7.79 -4.72
N LYS A 81 12.95 -7.70 -5.66
CA LYS A 81 14.30 -8.28 -5.51
C LYS A 81 15.05 -7.65 -4.35
N GLU A 82 15.00 -6.33 -4.23
CA GLU A 82 15.64 -5.59 -3.14
C GLU A 82 15.11 -6.04 -1.78
N LYS A 83 13.77 -6.06 -1.61
CA LYS A 83 13.12 -6.54 -0.38
C LYS A 83 13.45 -8.00 -0.06
N LYS A 84 13.52 -8.88 -1.06
CA LYS A 84 13.90 -10.28 -0.84
C LYS A 84 15.37 -10.42 -0.44
N SER A 85 16.25 -9.59 -0.99
CA SER A 85 17.67 -9.59 -0.68
C SER A 85 17.94 -9.04 0.74
N SER A 86 17.24 -7.98 1.16
CA SER A 86 17.35 -7.43 2.52
C SER A 86 16.89 -8.43 3.56
N THR A 87 15.73 -9.06 3.34
CA THR A 87 15.23 -10.12 4.22
C THR A 87 16.26 -11.24 4.35
N LYS A 88 16.80 -11.77 3.23
CA LYS A 88 17.81 -12.86 3.27
C LYS A 88 19.09 -12.50 4.06
N LYS A 89 19.50 -11.23 4.05
CA LYS A 89 20.64 -10.76 4.86
C LYS A 89 20.30 -10.75 6.35
N GLU A 90 19.13 -10.27 6.71
CA GLU A 90 18.65 -10.20 8.11
C GLU A 90 18.62 -11.58 8.78
N TRP A 91 18.07 -12.61 8.12
CA TRP A 91 18.03 -13.97 8.70
C TRP A 91 19.42 -14.56 8.91
N LYS A 92 20.37 -14.27 8.01
CA LYS A 92 21.76 -14.74 8.17
C LYS A 92 22.42 -14.06 9.36
N THR A 93 22.32 -12.75 9.46
CA THR A 93 22.92 -11.98 10.56
C THR A 93 22.35 -12.44 11.91
N LEU A 94 21.02 -12.49 12.06
CA LEU A 94 20.39 -12.94 13.31
C LEU A 94 20.74 -14.40 13.67
N PHE A 95 20.91 -15.28 12.68
CA PHE A 95 21.29 -16.66 12.92
C PHE A 95 22.75 -16.82 13.38
N PHE A 96 23.68 -16.10 12.74
CA PHE A 96 25.10 -16.14 13.12
C PHE A 96 25.35 -15.46 14.48
N ASP A 97 24.68 -14.33 14.75
CA ASP A 97 24.80 -13.61 16.01
C ASP A 97 24.25 -14.45 17.18
N ASN A 98 23.13 -15.15 16.99
CA ASN A 98 22.52 -15.98 18.02
C ASN A 98 23.36 -17.23 18.33
N ILE A 99 23.92 -17.90 17.31
CA ILE A 99 24.84 -19.03 17.52
C ILE A 99 26.13 -18.57 18.22
N GLY A 100 26.68 -17.42 17.84
CA GLY A 100 27.87 -16.86 18.49
C GLY A 100 27.66 -16.63 20.00
N CYS A 101 26.56 -15.97 20.36
CA CYS A 101 26.17 -15.74 21.76
C CYS A 101 25.94 -17.06 22.52
N LEU A 102 25.34 -18.08 21.88
CA LEU A 102 25.11 -19.38 22.51
C LEU A 102 26.43 -20.11 22.79
N LEU A 103 27.37 -20.07 21.85
CA LEU A 103 28.69 -20.68 21.99
C LEU A 103 29.55 -19.99 23.05
N GLU A 104 29.50 -18.65 23.14
CA GLU A 104 30.18 -17.91 24.22
C GLU A 104 29.58 -18.20 25.60
N SER A 105 28.25 -18.33 25.67
CA SER A 105 27.56 -18.72 26.91
C SER A 105 27.93 -20.14 27.35
N LEU A 106 28.05 -21.08 26.41
CA LEU A 106 28.51 -22.46 26.67
C LEU A 106 29.98 -22.54 27.11
N LYS A 107 30.86 -21.71 26.53
CA LYS A 107 32.27 -21.61 26.95
C LYS A 107 32.42 -21.03 28.36
N LYS A 108 31.57 -20.07 28.76
CA LYS A 108 31.56 -19.50 30.11
C LYS A 108 31.02 -20.47 31.18
N SER A 109 30.07 -21.33 30.84
CA SER A 109 29.56 -22.34 31.78
C SER A 109 30.52 -23.51 32.00
N HIS A 110 31.40 -23.79 31.04
CA HIS A 110 32.42 -24.83 31.15
C HIS A 110 33.76 -24.21 31.60
N SER A 111 33.81 -23.74 32.85
CA SER A 111 35.08 -23.56 33.56
C SER A 111 35.79 -24.92 33.63
N PRO A 112 37.10 -25.03 33.30
CA PRO A 112 37.82 -26.30 33.39
C PRO A 112 38.03 -26.67 34.85
N LEU A 113 37.08 -27.41 35.43
CA LEU A 113 37.31 -28.19 36.64
C LEU A 113 38.12 -29.45 36.28
N PHE A 114 39.42 -29.29 35.97
CA PHE A 114 40.48 -30.31 35.93
C PHE A 114 41.70 -29.67 35.21
N LEU A 115 42.93 -29.60 35.72
CA LEU A 115 43.62 -30.27 36.82
C LEU A 115 44.54 -29.26 37.51
N ASP A 116 44.39 -29.11 38.82
CA ASP A 116 45.52 -28.91 39.73
C ASP A 116 45.37 -29.99 40.79
N ILE A 117 46.15 -31.08 40.68
CA ILE A 117 46.67 -32.02 41.70
C ILE A 117 47.39 -33.15 40.97
#